data_AF-A0A2S9FRQ7-F1
#
_entry.id   AF-A0A2S9FRQ7-F1
#
_cell.length_a   1.000
_cell.length_b   1.000
_cell.length_c   1.000
_cell.angle_alpha   90.00
_cell.angle_beta   90.00
_cell.angle_gamma   90.00
#
_symmetry.space_group_name_H-M   'P 1'
#
loop_
_entity.id
_entity.type
_entity.pdbx_description
1 polymer ?
#
loop_
_entity_poly.entity_id
_entity_poly.type
_entity_poly.pdbx_seq_one_letter_code
_entity_poly.pdbx_strand_id
1 'polypeptide(L)'
;VPRSHALVFGLTLSVASFFWLWWTTNMLSAHLAGATIAFYVLVYTLLLKRRTSQNVVWGGAAGCMPVMIGWSAVTGTIQWPALVMFLIIFFWTPP
;
A
#
# COMPACT_ATOMS: atom_id res chain seq x y z
N VAL A 1 -13.93 -22.86 -2.98
CA VAL A 1 -13.81 -22.06 -1.74
C VAL A 1 -14.94 -21.03 -1.69
N PRO A 2 -15.75 -20.97 -0.63
CA PRO A 2 -16.80 -19.96 -0.47
C PRO A 2 -16.24 -18.53 -0.48
N ARG A 3 -16.97 -17.58 -1.07
CA ARG A 3 -16.54 -16.16 -1.13
C ARG A 3 -16.30 -15.56 0.27
N SER A 4 -17.09 -15.98 1.25
CA SER A 4 -16.95 -15.59 2.66
C SER A 4 -15.59 -15.99 3.24
N HIS A 5 -15.08 -17.18 2.92
CA HIS A 5 -13.78 -17.64 3.41
C HIS A 5 -12.64 -16.79 2.84
N ALA A 6 -12.72 -16.39 1.57
CA ALA A 6 -11.74 -15.51 0.96
C ALA A 6 -11.76 -14.10 1.58
N LEU A 7 -12.94 -13.57 1.90
CA LEU A 7 -13.08 -12.28 2.59
C LEU A 7 -12.51 -12.31 4.01
N VAL A 8 -12.85 -13.33 4.80
CA VAL A 8 -12.31 -13.50 6.16
C VAL A 8 -10.80 -13.66 6.11
N PHE A 9 -10.28 -14.46 5.18
CA PHE A 9 -8.84 -14.61 4.99
C PHE A 9 -8.15 -13.27 4.65
N GLY A 10 -8.68 -12.50 3.69
CA GLY A 10 -8.10 -11.21 3.32
C GLY A 10 -8.14 -10.19 4.47
N LEU A 11 -9.26 -10.13 5.21
CA LEU A 11 -9.40 -9.22 6.35
C LEU A 11 -8.46 -9.60 7.49
N THR A 12 -8.39 -10.88 7.85
CA THR A 12 -7.49 -11.37 8.90
C THR A 12 -6.03 -11.09 8.55
N LEU A 13 -5.60 -11.35 7.31
CA LEU A 13 -4.24 -11.06 6.87
C LEU A 13 -3.92 -9.56 6.93
N SER A 14 -4.87 -8.72 6.51
CA SER A 14 -4.72 -7.26 6.52
C SER A 14 -4.55 -6.74 7.96
N VAL A 15 -5.44 -7.15 8.87
CA VAL A 15 -5.39 -6.77 10.29
C VAL A 15 -4.12 -7.31 10.95
N ALA A 16 -3.77 -8.57 10.71
CA ALA A 16 -2.56 -9.18 11.24
C ALA A 16 -1.29 -8.44 10.77
N SER A 17 -1.21 -8.07 9.48
CA SER A 17 -0.07 -7.32 8.94
C SER A 17 0.10 -5.95 9.57
N PHE A 18 -1.00 -5.26 9.88
CA PHE A 18 -0.98 -3.96 10.53
C PHE A 18 -0.42 -4.06 11.95
N PHE A 19 -0.94 -5.00 12.75
CA PHE A 19 -0.46 -5.23 14.11
C PHE A 19 0.99 -5.71 14.14
N TRP A 20 1.36 -6.55 13.17
CA TRP A 20 2.74 -7.02 13.04
C TRP A 20 3.70 -5.86 12.79
N LEU A 21 3.40 -4.98 11.84
CA LEU A 21 4.21 -3.78 11.56
C LEU A 21 4.24 -2.84 12.75
N TRP A 22 3.11 -2.60 13.40
CA TRP A 22 3.07 -1.70 14.56
C TRP A 22 3.94 -2.20 15.71
N TRP A 23 3.90 -3.51 15.98
CA TRP A 23 4.69 -4.13 17.05
C TRP A 23 6.19 -4.21 16.73
N THR A 24 6.53 -4.47 15.46
CA THR A 24 7.92 -4.74 15.06
C THR A 24 8.69 -3.50 14.62
N THR A 25 8.01 -2.46 14.11
CA THR A 25 8.68 -1.27 13.55
C THR A 25 8.19 0.00 14.23
N ASN A 26 7.05 0.53 13.83
CA ASN A 26 6.43 1.72 14.40
C ASN A 26 5.00 1.94 13.89
N MET A 27 4.32 2.86 14.55
CA MET A 27 2.94 3.24 14.23
C MET A 27 2.81 3.87 12.83
N LEU A 28 3.80 4.65 12.38
CA LEU A 28 3.76 5.34 11.08
C LEU A 28 3.76 4.33 9.93
N SER A 29 4.68 3.35 9.95
CA SER A 29 4.76 2.28 8.94
C SER A 29 3.50 1.41 8.91
N ALA A 30 2.91 1.12 10.08
CA ALA A 30 1.65 0.38 10.16
C ALA A 30 0.50 1.14 9.48
N HIS A 31 0.38 2.45 9.74
CA HIS A 31 -0.63 3.30 9.10
C HIS A 31 -0.42 3.42 7.59
N LEU A 32 0.82 3.56 7.13
CA LEU A 32 1.14 3.59 5.69
C LEU A 32 0.76 2.27 5.01
N ALA A 33 1.06 1.13 5.63
CA ALA A 33 0.67 -0.17 5.10
C ALA A 33 -0.86 -0.34 5.06
N GLY A 34 -1.56 0.04 6.14
CA GLY A 34 -3.02 0.02 6.20
C GLY A 34 -3.67 0.91 5.13
N ALA A 35 -3.15 2.13 4.95
CA ALA A 35 -3.60 3.06 3.92
C ALA A 35 -3.33 2.50 2.51
N THR A 36 -2.19 1.85 2.29
CA THR A 36 -1.85 1.21 1.02
C THR A 36 -2.83 0.07 0.69
N ILE A 37 -3.15 -0.78 1.65
CA ILE A 37 -4.14 -1.86 1.47
C ILE A 37 -5.52 -1.27 1.15
N ALA A 38 -5.96 -0.27 1.92
CA ALA A 38 -7.25 0.38 1.71
C ALA A 38 -7.33 1.05 0.33
N PHE A 39 -6.28 1.78 -0.07
CA PHE A 39 -6.18 2.40 -1.38
C PHE A 39 -6.19 1.34 -2.50
N TYR A 40 -5.43 0.27 -2.36
CA TYR A 40 -5.38 -0.81 -3.37
C TYR A 40 -6.75 -1.48 -3.57
N VAL A 41 -7.49 -1.73 -2.48
CA VAL A 41 -8.81 -2.38 -2.57
C VAL A 41 -9.89 -1.39 -3.03
N LEU A 42 -10.02 -0.25 -2.35
CA LEU A 42 -11.12 0.68 -2.60
C LEU A 42 -10.90 1.49 -3.87
N VAL A 43 -9.73 2.10 -4.03
CA VAL A 43 -9.44 3.03 -5.12
C VAL A 43 -9.04 2.25 -6.37
N TYR A 44 -8.01 1.41 -6.30
CA TYR A 44 -7.57 0.68 -7.49
C TYR A 44 -8.56 -0.42 -7.91
N THR A 45 -8.89 -1.37 -7.02
CA THR A 45 -9.61 -2.59 -7.41
C THR A 45 -11.11 -2.37 -7.65
N LEU A 46 -11.80 -1.63 -6.78
CA LEU A 46 -13.24 -1.42 -6.88
C LEU A 46 -13.62 -0.27 -7.81
N LEU A 47 -12.86 0.83 -7.80
CA LEU A 47 -13.18 2.04 -8.57
C LEU A 47 -12.46 2.09 -9.92
N LEU A 48 -11.13 2.27 -9.93
CA LEU A 48 -10.39 2.61 -11.16
C LEU A 48 -10.27 1.48 -12.14
N LYS A 49 -9.96 0.25 -11.68
CA LYS A 49 -9.79 -0.91 -12.55
C LYS A 49 -11.01 -1.17 -13.45
N ARG A 50 -12.20 -0.78 -12.98
CA ARG A 50 -13.48 -1.00 -13.69
C ARG A 50 -13.93 0.19 -14.54
N ARG A 51 -13.32 1.37 -14.40
CA ARG A 51 -13.87 2.62 -14.97
C ARG A 51 -12.89 3.46 -15.79
N THR A 52 -11.58 3.26 -15.67
CA THR A 52 -10.59 4.19 -16.28
C THR A 52 -9.37 3.48 -16.84
N SER A 53 -8.84 3.98 -17.96
CA SER A 53 -7.53 3.58 -18.51
C SER A 53 -6.35 4.01 -17.63
N GLN A 54 -6.53 4.99 -16.73
CA GLN A 54 -5.52 5.40 -15.74
C GLN A 54 -5.25 4.37 -14.64
N ASN A 55 -5.83 3.17 -14.71
CA ASN A 55 -5.63 2.14 -13.69
C ASN A 55 -4.15 1.76 -13.50
N VAL A 56 -3.32 1.90 -14.54
CA VAL A 56 -1.89 1.57 -14.48
C VAL A 56 -1.15 2.54 -13.57
N VAL A 57 -1.42 3.83 -13.71
CA VAL A 57 -0.78 4.89 -12.92
C VAL A 57 -1.13 4.72 -11.44
N TRP A 58 -2.42 4.65 -11.12
CA TRP A 58 -2.86 4.53 -9.73
C TRP A 58 -2.59 3.14 -9.13
N GLY A 59 -2.57 2.09 -9.94
CA GLY A 59 -2.09 0.77 -9.52
C GLY A 59 -0.60 0.81 -9.16
N GLY A 60 0.20 1.54 -9.95
CA GLY A 60 1.61 1.82 -9.68
C GLY A 60 1.82 2.58 -8.37
N ALA A 61 0.93 3.54 -8.03
CA ALA A 61 0.99 4.28 -6.75
C ALA A 61 0.98 3.34 -5.53
N ALA A 62 0.10 2.33 -5.54
CA ALA A 62 0.06 1.34 -4.48
C ALA A 62 1.31 0.44 -4.47
N GLY A 63 1.86 0.16 -5.66
CA GLY A 63 3.05 -0.67 -5.84
C GLY A 63 4.35 -0.03 -5.34
N CYS A 64 4.45 1.31 -5.35
CA CYS A 64 5.65 2.01 -4.87
C CYS A 64 5.60 2.43 -3.39
N MET A 65 4.44 2.31 -2.71
CA MET A 65 4.30 2.53 -1.26
C MET A 65 5.29 1.76 -0.36
N PRO A 66 5.76 0.54 -0.70
CA PRO A 66 6.77 -0.17 0.09
C PRO A 66 8.05 0.64 0.34
N VAL A 67 8.43 1.56 -0.56
CA VAL A 67 9.58 2.46 -0.35
C VAL A 67 9.36 3.35 0.89
N MET A 68 8.18 3.96 0.99
CA MET A 68 7.85 4.84 2.12
C MET A 68 7.63 4.05 3.40
N ILE A 69 7.03 2.86 3.31
CA ILE A 69 6.84 1.96 4.45
C ILE A 69 8.21 1.49 4.97
N GLY A 70 9.12 1.08 4.10
CA GLY A 70 10.48 0.66 4.47
C GLY A 70 11.31 1.80 5.05
N TRP A 71 11.25 3.00 4.46
CA TRP A 71 11.94 4.17 5.00
C TRP A 71 11.45 4.53 6.39
N SER A 72 10.13 4.65 6.56
CA SER A 72 9.52 4.95 7.86
C SER A 72 9.80 3.85 8.88
N ALA A 73 9.92 2.58 8.48
CA ALA A 73 10.19 1.47 9.39
C ALA A 73 11.54 1.62 10.10
N VAL A 74 12.55 2.14 9.39
CA VAL A 74 13.92 2.32 9.92
C VAL A 74 14.08 3.69 10.57
N THR A 75 13.53 4.75 9.97
CA THR A 75 13.80 6.14 10.39
C THR A 75 12.73 6.73 11.30
N GLY A 76 11.57 6.10 11.42
CA GLY A 76 10.42 6.62 12.16
C GLY A 76 9.80 7.89 11.57
N THR A 77 10.24 8.33 10.39
CA THR A 77 9.79 9.58 9.75
C THR A 77 9.60 9.40 8.25
N ILE A 78 9.07 10.42 7.56
CA ILE A 78 9.10 10.52 6.10
C ILE A 78 9.93 11.75 5.75
N GLN A 79 10.93 11.55 4.90
CA GLN A 79 11.81 12.62 4.43
C GLN A 79 11.83 12.65 2.90
N TRP A 80 12.38 13.75 2.36
CA TRP A 80 12.52 13.96 0.92
C TRP A 80 13.13 12.78 0.16
N PRO A 81 14.19 12.10 0.63
CA PRO A 81 14.75 10.96 -0.10
C PRO A 81 13.75 9.82 -0.33
N ALA A 82 12.90 9.54 0.67
CA ALA A 82 11.86 8.53 0.58
C ALA A 82 10.80 8.88 -0.47
N LEU A 83 10.37 10.15 -0.47
CA LEU A 83 9.41 10.67 -1.43
C LEU A 83 9.97 10.68 -2.85
N VAL A 84 11.22 11.08 -3.02
CA VAL A 84 11.88 11.07 -4.33
C VAL A 84 12.00 9.66 -4.88
N MET A 85 12.39 8.67 -4.06
CA MET A 85 12.41 7.27 -4.50
C MET A 85 11.02 6.73 -4.82
N PHE A 86 10.01 7.08 -4.02
CA PHE A 86 8.63 6.75 -4.35
C PHE A 86 8.23 7.30 -5.73
N LEU A 87 8.55 8.57 -6.02
CA LEU A 87 8.22 9.22 -7.29
C LEU A 87 8.99 8.60 -8.46
N ILE A 88 10.26 8.27 -8.29
CA ILE A 88 11.06 7.63 -9.35
C ILE A 88 10.43 6.29 -9.75
N ILE A 89 10.10 5.43 -8.78
CA ILE A 89 9.46 4.14 -9.08
C ILE A 89 8.05 4.34 -9.64
N PHE A 90 7.31 5.30 -9.09
CA PHE A 90 5.97 5.64 -9.55
C PHE A 90 5.96 6.06 -11.03
N PHE A 91 6.83 6.98 -11.42
CA PHE A 91 6.91 7.49 -12.80
C PHE A 91 7.65 6.55 -13.75
N TRP A 92 8.41 5.57 -13.26
CA TRP A 92 8.99 4.52 -14.10
C TRP A 92 7.95 3.48 -14.55
N THR A 93 6.86 3.33 -13.80
CA THR A 93 5.85 2.29 -14.07
C THR A 93 4.94 2.58 -15.28
N PRO A 94 4.49 3.82 -15.56
CA PRO A 94 3.71 4.11 -16.76
C PRO A 94 4.61 4.37 -18.00
N PRO A 95 4.28 3.80 -19.17
CA PRO A 95 4.72 4.34 -20.46
C PRO A 95 3.92 5.59 -20.85
#